data_AF-A0A2V8ZJR6-F1
#
_entry.id   AF-A0A2V8ZJR6-F1
#
_cell.length_a   1.000
_cell.length_b   1.000
_cell.length_c   1.000
_cell.angle_alpha   90.00
_cell.angle_beta   90.00
_cell.angle_gamma   90.00
#
_symmetry.space_group_name_H-M   'P 1'
#
loop_
_entity.id
_entity.type
_entity.pdbx_description
1 polymer ?
#
loop_
_entity_poly.entity_id
_entity_poly.type
_entity_poly.pdbx_seq_one_letter_code
_entity_poly.pdbx_strand_id
1 'polypeptide(L)'
;MPTTAKKRAKAGYMISSVAELYKLHPQTLRLYERVGLLKPSRSQGNTRLYTDADLERLEVILTLARDMGVNLAGIEIILNMREKMIEMEKQMGEFAQVVQQELSRVAASYPRERAPRHAIVRATPKAMR
;
A
#
# COMPACT_ATOMS: atom_id res chain seq x y z
N MET A 1 24.96 26.08 12.62
CA MET A 1 25.87 24.94 12.39
C MET A 1 25.11 23.88 11.58
N PRO A 2 25.49 23.55 10.33
CA PRO A 2 24.82 22.50 9.58
C PRO A 2 25.57 21.17 9.78
N THR A 3 24.98 20.23 10.51
CA THR A 3 25.57 18.90 10.71
C THR A 3 25.10 17.96 9.58
N THR A 4 25.97 17.85 8.58
CA THR A 4 26.23 16.69 7.71
C THR A 4 25.15 15.60 7.63
N ALA A 5 24.31 15.67 6.59
CA ALA A 5 23.46 14.55 6.18
C ALA A 5 24.32 13.42 5.59
N LYS A 6 24.50 12.33 6.34
CA LYS A 6 25.23 11.14 5.89
C LYS A 6 24.24 10.13 5.32
N LYS A 7 24.15 10.06 3.98
CA LYS A 7 23.41 9.04 3.22
C LYS A 7 23.89 7.64 3.66
N ARG A 8 23.01 6.79 4.22
CA ARG A 8 23.32 5.39 4.57
C ARG A 8 22.23 4.46 4.03
N ALA A 9 22.64 3.52 3.19
CA ALA A 9 21.80 2.42 2.77
C ALA A 9 21.37 1.58 3.99
N LYS A 10 20.04 1.41 4.16
CA LYS A 10 19.36 0.51 5.11
C LYS A 10 19.89 0.52 6.57
N ALA A 11 20.27 1.69 7.08
CA ALA A 11 20.61 1.85 8.49
C ALA A 11 19.36 2.31 9.25
N GLY A 12 18.75 1.42 10.04
CA GLY A 12 17.62 1.80 10.89
C GLY A 12 18.03 2.85 11.93
N TYR A 13 17.05 3.64 12.39
CA TYR A 13 17.21 4.70 13.38
C TYR A 13 17.23 4.13 14.80
N MET A 14 18.10 4.65 15.66
CA MET A 14 18.10 4.29 17.08
C MET A 14 16.98 5.03 17.83
N ILE A 15 16.50 4.45 18.94
CA ILE A 15 15.44 5.07 19.78
C ILE A 15 15.77 6.49 20.22
N SER A 16 17.04 6.79 20.51
CA SER A 16 17.50 8.14 20.87
C SER A 16 17.32 9.12 19.71
N SER A 17 17.74 8.72 18.50
CA SER A 17 17.60 9.55 17.30
C SER A 17 16.14 9.80 16.94
N VAL A 18 15.27 8.79 17.05
CA VAL A 18 13.83 8.94 16.80
C VAL A 18 13.18 9.83 17.85
N ALA A 19 13.55 9.65 19.12
CA ALA A 19 13.06 10.49 20.22
C ALA A 19 13.40 11.97 20.00
N GLU A 20 14.63 12.26 19.58
CA GLU A 20 15.07 13.62 19.26
C GLU A 20 14.32 14.19 18.04
N LEU A 21 14.24 13.42 16.95
CA LEU A 21 13.59 13.83 15.70
C LEU A 21 12.12 14.23 15.91
N TYR A 22 11.37 13.44 16.68
CA TYR A 22 9.95 13.67 16.94
C TYR A 22 9.67 14.45 18.23
N LYS A 23 10.72 14.91 18.91
CA LYS A 23 10.65 15.61 20.21
C LYS A 23 9.79 14.82 21.23
N LEU A 24 10.06 13.53 21.32
CA LEU A 24 9.38 12.59 22.21
C LEU A 24 10.31 12.16 23.32
N HIS A 25 9.73 11.87 24.49
CA HIS A 25 10.48 11.16 25.52
C HIS A 25 10.68 9.69 25.07
N PRO A 26 11.89 9.10 25.23
CA PRO A 26 12.13 7.70 24.84
C PRO A 26 11.17 6.69 25.50
N GLN A 27 10.59 7.03 26.65
CA GLN A 27 9.59 6.20 27.32
C GLN A 27 8.26 6.15 26.59
N THR A 28 7.91 7.19 25.84
CA THR A 28 6.72 7.23 24.99
C THR A 28 6.87 6.25 23.82
N LEU A 29 8.04 6.22 23.17
CA LEU A 29 8.34 5.21 22.14
C LEU A 29 8.29 3.78 22.71
N ARG A 30 8.87 3.57 23.90
CA ARG A 30 8.77 2.27 24.60
C ARG A 30 7.34 1.88 24.96
N LEU A 31 6.49 2.86 25.27
CA LEU A 31 5.07 2.62 25.53
C LEU A 31 4.39 2.12 24.25
N TYR A 32 4.59 2.81 23.12
CA TYR A 32 4.05 2.40 21.82
C TYR A 32 4.53 1.02 21.39
N GLU A 33 5.80 0.67 21.64
CA GLU A 33 6.29 -0.70 21.43
C GLU A 33 5.57 -1.71 22.32
N ARG A 34 5.41 -1.41 23.61
CA ARG A 34 4.79 -2.32 24.58
C ARG A 34 3.34 -2.62 24.23
N VAL A 35 2.59 -1.62 23.78
CA VAL A 35 1.21 -1.80 23.33
C VAL A 35 1.12 -2.30 21.88
N GLY A 36 2.24 -2.63 21.25
CA GLY A 36 2.27 -3.22 19.91
C GLY A 36 2.03 -2.26 18.75
N LEU A 37 1.92 -0.95 19.01
CA LEU A 37 1.76 0.09 18.00
C LEU A 37 3.02 0.28 17.15
N LEU A 38 4.21 0.00 17.70
CA LEU A 38 5.48 -0.02 16.96
C LEU A 38 6.18 -1.36 17.16
N LYS A 39 6.82 -1.88 16.10
CA LYS A 39 7.52 -3.17 16.14
C LYS A 39 8.89 -3.06 15.48
N PRO A 40 9.80 -2.25 16.06
CA PRO A 40 11.12 -2.05 15.48
C PRO A 40 11.92 -3.35 15.47
N SER A 41 12.70 -3.53 14.41
CA SER A 41 13.66 -4.63 14.31
C SER A 41 14.77 -4.50 15.37
N ARG A 42 15.45 -5.62 15.67
CA ARG A 42 16.64 -5.61 16.52
C ARG A 42 17.88 -5.93 15.70
N SER A 43 18.97 -5.22 15.98
CA SER A 43 20.30 -5.53 15.42
C SER A 43 20.90 -6.77 16.10
N GLN A 44 21.99 -7.30 15.52
CA GLN A 44 22.76 -8.40 16.15
C GLN A 44 23.28 -8.05 17.56
N GLY A 45 23.49 -6.76 17.86
CA GLY A 45 23.86 -6.26 19.18
C GLY A 45 22.68 -6.01 20.12
N ASN A 46 21.49 -6.52 19.81
CA ASN A 46 20.24 -6.34 20.57
C ASN A 46 19.73 -4.88 20.65
N THR A 47 20.22 -4.01 19.77
CA THR A 47 19.78 -2.60 19.70
C THR A 47 18.53 -2.48 18.85
N ARG A 48 17.55 -1.69 19.31
CA ARG A 48 16.34 -1.36 18.53
C ARG A 48 16.69 -0.48 17.33
N LEU A 49 16.24 -0.89 16.16
CA LEU A 49 16.40 -0.19 14.90
C LEU A 49 15.01 0.02 14.27
N TYR A 50 14.59 1.27 14.25
CA TYR A 50 13.37 1.72 13.55
C TYR A 50 13.69 1.86 12.06
N THR A 51 12.80 1.39 11.22
CA THR A 51 12.85 1.55 9.77
C THR A 51 12.10 2.81 9.35
N ASP A 52 12.24 3.22 8.09
CA ASP A 52 11.43 4.32 7.54
C ASP A 52 9.92 4.04 7.67
N ALA A 53 9.50 2.78 7.47
CA ALA A 53 8.11 2.36 7.66
C ALA A 53 7.63 2.50 9.13
N ASP A 54 8.52 2.28 10.10
CA ASP A 54 8.20 2.52 11.52
C ASP A 54 8.01 4.03 11.79
N LEU A 55 8.76 4.90 11.11
CA LEU A 55 8.64 6.35 11.23
C LEU A 55 7.33 6.86 10.61
N GLU A 56 6.98 6.39 9.41
CA GLU A 56 5.68 6.70 8.80
C GLU A 56 4.52 6.26 9.70
N ARG A 57 4.63 5.07 10.31
CA ARG A 57 3.64 4.60 11.28
C ARG A 57 3.59 5.49 12.51
N LEU A 58 4.75 5.91 13.03
CA LEU A 58 4.84 6.83 14.17
C LEU A 58 4.16 8.17 13.87
N GLU A 59 4.31 8.72 12.67
CA GLU A 59 3.64 9.96 12.25
C GLU A 59 2.12 9.85 12.31
N VAL A 60 1.57 8.73 11.83
CA VAL A 60 0.13 8.46 11.91
C VAL A 60 -0.32 8.36 13.38
N ILE A 61 0.43 7.62 14.21
CA ILE A 61 0.14 7.50 15.65
C ILE A 61 0.13 8.87 16.32
N LEU A 62 1.11 9.73 16.01
CA LEU A 62 1.21 11.06 16.60
C LEU A 62 0.08 11.97 16.15
N THR A 63 -0.30 11.91 14.88
CA THR A 63 -1.45 12.67 14.33
C THR A 63 -2.74 12.28 15.06
N LEU A 64 -3.00 10.97 15.17
CA LEU A 64 -4.19 10.47 15.87
C LEU A 64 -4.19 10.85 17.36
N ALA A 65 -3.04 10.75 18.03
CA ALA A 65 -2.93 11.03 19.45
C ALA A 65 -3.00 12.53 19.79
N ARG A 66 -2.26 13.37 19.06
CA ARG A 66 -2.09 14.79 19.38
C ARG A 66 -3.15 15.67 18.75
N ASP A 67 -3.48 15.42 17.48
CA ASP A 67 -4.33 16.33 16.71
C ASP A 67 -5.80 15.90 16.81
N MET A 68 -6.05 14.59 16.89
CA MET A 68 -7.41 14.03 16.96
C MET A 68 -7.82 13.57 18.37
N GLY A 69 -6.90 13.59 19.34
CA GLY A 69 -7.18 13.22 20.72
C GLY A 69 -7.57 11.75 20.92
N VAL A 70 -7.20 10.87 19.99
CA VAL A 70 -7.54 9.43 20.06
C VAL A 70 -6.64 8.76 21.11
N ASN A 71 -7.23 7.91 21.95
CA ASN A 71 -6.48 7.13 22.92
C ASN A 71 -5.71 5.95 22.27
N LEU A 72 -4.79 5.33 23.01
CA LEU A 72 -3.93 4.27 22.45
C LEU A 72 -4.71 3.04 21.94
N ALA A 73 -5.79 2.66 22.63
CA ALA A 73 -6.64 1.54 22.21
C ALA A 73 -7.38 1.86 20.89
N GLY A 74 -7.89 3.08 20.74
CA GLY A 74 -8.49 3.55 19.50
C GLY A 74 -7.50 3.61 18.34
N ILE A 75 -6.27 4.08 18.61
CA ILE A 75 -5.19 4.09 17.61
C ILE A 75 -4.87 2.66 17.14
N GLU A 76 -4.79 1.69 18.06
CA GLU A 76 -4.56 0.29 17.71
C GLU A 76 -5.65 -0.25 16.76
N ILE A 77 -6.92 -0.01 17.09
CA ILE A 77 -8.06 -0.42 16.27
C ILE A 77 -7.99 0.23 14.88
N ILE A 78 -7.75 1.54 14.81
CA ILE A 78 -7.67 2.29 13.55
C ILE A 78 -6.56 1.73 12.65
N LEU A 79 -5.37 1.49 13.21
CA LEU A 79 -4.25 0.95 12.43
C LEU A 79 -4.52 -0.47 11.93
N ASN A 80 -5.12 -1.32 12.76
CA ASN A 80 -5.51 -2.68 12.35
C ASN A 80 -6.58 -2.66 11.24
N MET A 81 -7.58 -1.77 11.36
CA MET A 81 -8.58 -1.57 10.30
C MET A 81 -7.95 -1.10 8.99
N ARG A 82 -6.98 -0.18 9.06
CA ARG A 82 -6.24 0.27 7.88
C ARG A 82 -5.45 -0.87 7.22
N GLU A 83 -4.76 -1.69 8.00
CA GLU A 83 -4.03 -2.85 7.49
C GLU A 83 -4.96 -3.86 6.79
N LYS A 84 -6.11 -4.16 7.41
CA LYS A 84 -7.13 -5.03 6.80
C LYS A 84 -7.70 -4.47 5.50
N MET A 85 -7.91 -3.15 5.44
CA MET A 85 -8.40 -2.48 4.24
C MET A 85 -7.40 -2.61 3.08
N ILE A 86 -6.11 -2.37 3.35
CA ILE A 86 -5.04 -2.52 2.35
C ILE A 86 -4.95 -3.97 1.85
N GLU A 87 -5.01 -4.94 2.77
CA GLU A 87 -5.00 -6.37 2.39
C GLU A 87 -6.23 -6.73 1.54
N MET A 88 -7.41 -6.22 1.90
CA MET A 88 -8.65 -6.46 1.14
C MET A 88 -8.59 -5.82 -0.25
N GLU A 89 -8.06 -4.61 -0.37
CA GLU A 89 -7.84 -3.94 -1.67
C GLU A 89 -6.89 -4.75 -2.56
N LYS A 90 -5.82 -5.29 -1.99
CA LYS A 90 -4.87 -6.15 -2.70
C LYS A 90 -5.55 -7.42 -3.19
N GLN A 91 -6.29 -8.12 -2.32
CA GLN A 91 -7.02 -9.34 -2.69
C GLN A 91 -8.07 -9.08 -3.78
N MET A 92 -8.79 -7.96 -3.70
CA MET A 92 -9.75 -7.56 -4.72
C MET A 92 -9.06 -7.25 -6.05
N GLY A 93 -7.90 -6.61 -6.03
CA GLY A 93 -7.07 -6.36 -7.20
C GLY A 93 -6.58 -7.64 -7.87
N GLU A 94 -6.08 -8.59 -7.08
CA GLU A 94 -5.67 -9.91 -7.55
C GLU A 94 -6.85 -10.69 -8.16
N PHE A 95 -8.01 -10.68 -7.48
CA PHE A 95 -9.23 -11.30 -7.99
C PHE A 95 -9.69 -10.67 -9.31
N ALA A 96 -9.72 -9.34 -9.41
CA ALA A 96 -10.11 -8.63 -10.62
C ALA A 96 -9.20 -8.98 -11.82
N GLN A 97 -7.90 -9.15 -11.58
CA GLN A 97 -6.95 -9.59 -12.60
C GLN A 97 -7.27 -11.01 -13.12
N VAL A 98 -7.59 -11.94 -12.22
CA VAL A 98 -7.98 -13.31 -12.60
C VAL A 98 -9.25 -13.28 -13.45
N VAL A 99 -10.29 -12.56 -13.01
CA VAL A 99 -11.55 -12.44 -13.76
C VAL A 99 -11.31 -11.83 -15.14
N GLN A 100 -10.51 -10.77 -15.23
CA GLN A 100 -10.17 -10.12 -16.50
C GLN A 100 -9.40 -11.07 -17.44
N GLN A 101 -8.51 -11.90 -16.91
CA GLN A 101 -7.76 -12.87 -17.68
C GLN A 101 -8.68 -13.96 -18.26
N GLU A 102 -9.61 -14.49 -17.47
CA GLU A 102 -10.55 -15.51 -17.94
C GLU A 102 -11.53 -14.94 -18.98
N LEU A 103 -12.05 -13.72 -18.77
CA LEU A 103 -12.88 -13.03 -19.77
C LEU A 103 -12.12 -12.83 -21.09
N SER A 104 -10.83 -12.47 -21.01
CA SER A 104 -9.98 -12.28 -22.19
C SER A 104 -9.72 -13.59 -22.93
N ARG A 105 -9.50 -14.70 -22.20
CA ARG A 105 -9.38 -16.04 -22.78
C ARG A 105 -10.65 -16.46 -23.48
N VAL A 106 -11.81 -16.30 -22.85
CA VAL A 106 -13.11 -16.63 -23.44
C VAL A 106 -13.35 -15.79 -24.70
N ALA A 107 -13.10 -14.48 -24.65
CA ALA A 107 -13.22 -13.59 -25.81
C ALA A 107 -12.29 -13.98 -26.97
N ALA A 108 -11.07 -14.47 -26.69
CA ALA A 108 -10.14 -14.97 -27.69
C ALA A 108 -10.51 -16.38 -28.21
N SER A 109 -11.27 -17.15 -27.44
CA SER A 109 -11.73 -18.50 -27.78
C SER A 109 -12.95 -18.49 -28.69
N TYR A 110 -13.72 -17.41 -28.72
CA TYR A 110 -14.70 -17.19 -29.78
C TYR A 110 -13.94 -16.89 -31.07
N PRO A 111 -13.99 -17.79 -32.08
CA PRO A 111 -13.57 -17.39 -33.40
C PRO A 111 -14.43 -16.18 -33.79
N ARG A 112 -13.86 -15.19 -34.47
CA ARG A 112 -14.66 -14.26 -35.27
C ARG A 112 -15.41 -15.09 -36.30
N GLU A 113 -16.52 -15.69 -35.92
CA GLU A 113 -17.27 -16.55 -36.81
C GLU A 113 -18.01 -15.62 -37.76
N ARG A 114 -17.33 -15.42 -38.90
CA ARG A 114 -17.87 -15.15 -40.23
C ARG A 114 -18.91 -14.04 -40.25
N ALA A 115 -18.49 -12.87 -40.75
CA ALA A 115 -19.40 -12.06 -41.56
C ALA A 115 -20.19 -13.03 -42.46
N PRO A 116 -21.53 -13.11 -42.35
CA PRO A 116 -22.29 -14.10 -43.09
C PRO A 116 -22.03 -13.84 -44.58
N ARG A 117 -21.59 -14.89 -45.29
CA ARG A 117 -21.35 -14.90 -46.75
C ARG A 117 -22.62 -14.69 -47.59
N HIS A 118 -23.71 -14.26 -46.96
CA HIS A 118 -24.97 -13.89 -47.59
C HIS A 118 -25.21 -12.39 -47.38
N ALA A 119 -24.29 -11.55 -47.85
CA ALA A 119 -24.67 -10.19 -48.23
C ALA A 119 -25.56 -10.34 -49.47
N ILE A 120 -26.87 -10.18 -49.27
CA ILE A 120 -27.90 -10.33 -50.29
C ILE A 120 -27.62 -9.34 -51.41
N VAL A 121 -27.39 -9.88 -52.60
CA VAL A 121 -27.26 -9.16 -53.86
C VAL A 121 -28.43 -8.20 -54.10
N ARG A 122 -28.13 -6.95 -54.48
CA ARG A 122 -28.81 -6.13 -55.51
C ARG A 122 -28.06 -4.81 -55.62
N ALA A 123 -27.75 -4.20 -56.76
CA ALA A 123 -27.85 -4.56 -58.17
C ALA A 123 -26.86 -3.61 -58.89
N THR A 124 -26.16 -4.08 -59.91
CA THR A 124 -25.71 -3.18 -60.97
C THR A 124 -26.86 -3.03 -61.97
N PRO A 125 -27.22 -1.80 -62.37
CA PRO A 125 -27.68 -1.59 -63.73
C PRO A 125 -26.50 -1.02 -64.53
N LYS A 126 -26.14 -1.74 -65.58
CA LYS A 126 -25.20 -1.31 -66.60
C LYS A 126 -25.87 -0.28 -67.51
N ALA A 127 -25.24 0.90 -67.58
CA ALA A 127 -25.10 1.87 -68.67
C ALA A 127 -26.31 2.28 -69.54
N MET A 128 -26.50 3.60 -69.75
CA MET A 128 -26.75 4.12 -71.10
C MET A 128 -26.47 5.63 -71.24
N ARG A 129 -25.52 5.94 -72.14
CA ARG A 129 -25.21 7.20 -72.88
C ARG A 129 -24.63 8.39 -72.14
#